data_AF-A0A3D8QA95-F1
#
_entry.id   AF-A0A3D8QA95-F1
#
_cell.length_a   1.000
_cell.length_b   1.000
_cell.length_c   1.000
_cell.angle_alpha   90.00
_cell.angle_beta   90.00
_cell.angle_gamma   90.00
#
_symmetry.space_group_name_H-M   'P 1'
#
loop_
_entity.id
_entity.type
_entity.pdbx_description
1 polymer ?
#
loop_
_entity_poly.entity_id
_entity_poly.type
_entity_poly.pdbx_seq_one_letter_code
_entity_poly.pdbx_strand_id
1 'polypeptide(L)'
;MIISRHIPIICLVLSLWCSSTSASSHMKFKQWFHAWHHDLLPSNWSTGQCKAVLDAYWTSNTSSFTWPCQGSLDCILGETSQSALQELSGSLVVLGLTPTLLSTLGPSLGESAMLSFQRPGLSLLLSLGAPAIWPPRILAYEDPLLVLEKSPLTSRFLGNLWPRGQRQHQRLISVLEYILALAAIGNVIYVSLELGWKSVLSWKCEWSFFPVAWTLVPAGIHILNALAFWLTPKCVMVVSNESSSRSPEGESSIALVGGGVEP
;
A
#
# COMPACT_ATOMS: atom_id res chain seq x y z
N MET A 1 -27.57 -3.25 18.29
CA MET A 1 -26.66 -3.11 19.45
C MET A 1 -25.22 -3.58 19.18
N ILE A 2 -24.77 -3.63 17.91
CA ILE A 2 -23.42 -4.14 17.53
C ILE A 2 -22.44 -2.97 17.27
N ILE A 3 -22.95 -1.81 16.84
CA ILE A 3 -22.14 -0.63 16.50
C ILE A 3 -21.35 -0.08 17.72
N SER A 4 -21.91 -0.14 18.92
CA SER A 4 -21.28 0.41 20.14
C SER A 4 -19.99 -0.31 20.57
N ARG A 5 -19.82 -1.61 20.22
CA ARG A 5 -18.64 -2.39 20.61
C ARG A 5 -17.40 -2.15 19.74
N HIS A 6 -17.55 -1.51 18.59
CA HIS A 6 -16.45 -1.36 17.61
C HIS A 6 -15.94 0.08 17.43
N ILE A 7 -16.64 1.05 18.02
CA ILE A 7 -16.16 2.44 18.22
C ILE A 7 -14.73 2.49 18.82
N PRO A 8 -14.35 1.70 19.84
CA PRO A 8 -13.00 1.78 20.41
C PRO A 8 -11.90 1.34 19.43
N ILE A 9 -12.18 0.44 18.48
CA ILE A 9 -11.18 -0.04 17.50
C ILE A 9 -10.97 1.03 16.41
N ILE A 10 -12.05 1.64 15.93
CA ILE A 10 -11.99 2.76 14.98
C ILE A 10 -11.28 3.95 15.64
N CYS A 11 -11.58 4.24 16.90
CA CYS A 11 -10.86 5.25 17.69
C CYS A 11 -9.39 4.89 17.93
N LEU A 12 -9.03 3.61 18.09
CA LEU A 12 -7.63 3.16 18.23
C LEU A 12 -6.83 3.32 16.93
N VAL A 13 -7.43 3.00 15.78
CA VAL A 13 -6.80 3.22 14.47
C VAL A 13 -6.63 4.72 14.22
N LEU A 14 -7.66 5.53 14.51
CA LEU A 14 -7.60 6.99 14.40
C LEU A 14 -6.61 7.62 15.41
N SER A 15 -6.47 7.07 16.62
CA SER A 15 -5.55 7.58 17.64
C SER A 15 -4.10 7.20 17.37
N LEU A 16 -3.82 6.02 16.80
CA LEU A 16 -2.48 5.67 16.31
C LEU A 16 -2.01 6.63 15.21
N TRP A 17 -2.93 7.10 14.36
CA TRP A 17 -2.62 8.10 13.34
C TRP A 17 -2.37 9.50 13.91
N CYS A 18 -2.96 9.83 15.05
CA CYS A 18 -2.83 11.14 15.69
C CYS A 18 -1.57 11.26 16.58
N SER A 19 -1.02 10.13 17.05
CA SER A 19 0.03 10.11 18.11
C SER A 19 1.47 10.30 17.61
N SER A 20 1.72 10.33 16.31
CA SER A 20 3.11 10.47 15.77
C SER A 20 3.59 11.92 15.63
N THR A 21 2.90 12.87 16.25
CA THR A 21 2.88 14.28 15.80
C THR A 21 3.97 15.20 16.36
N SER A 22 4.77 14.82 17.35
CA SER A 22 5.55 15.83 18.10
C SER A 22 7.07 15.66 18.13
N ALA A 23 7.61 14.44 18.01
CA ALA A 23 9.02 14.21 18.33
C ALA A 23 10.00 14.43 17.17
N SER A 24 9.50 14.61 15.94
CA SER A 24 10.32 14.41 14.74
C SER A 24 10.63 15.63 13.89
N SER A 25 10.01 16.78 14.19
CA SER A 25 10.24 18.03 13.46
C SER A 25 11.70 18.50 13.53
N HIS A 26 12.38 18.30 14.67
CA HIS A 26 13.74 18.79 14.92
C HIS A 26 14.88 17.89 14.40
N MET A 27 14.55 16.76 13.75
CA MET A 27 15.52 15.91 13.04
C MET A 27 15.73 16.39 11.60
N LYS A 28 14.81 17.22 11.09
CA LYS A 28 14.85 17.70 9.71
C LYS A 28 16.10 18.56 9.48
N PHE A 29 16.71 18.36 8.32
CA PHE A 29 17.97 19.00 7.90
C PHE A 29 19.24 18.59 8.67
N LYS A 30 19.14 17.84 9.79
CA LYS A 30 20.33 17.30 10.48
C LYS A 30 20.97 16.16 9.70
N GLN A 31 20.13 15.33 9.10
CA GLN A 31 20.54 14.14 8.36
C GLN A 31 19.94 14.23 6.97
N TRP A 32 20.77 14.59 6.00
CA TRP A 32 20.42 14.52 4.59
C TRP A 32 20.83 13.16 4.02
N PHE A 33 20.35 12.82 2.82
CA PHE A 33 20.93 11.71 2.07
C PHE A 33 22.44 11.92 1.91
N HIS A 34 23.21 10.84 2.04
CA HIS A 34 24.67 10.90 2.07
C HIS A 34 25.26 11.64 0.87
N ALA A 35 24.78 11.33 -0.34
CA ALA A 35 25.20 11.99 -1.57
C ALA A 35 24.91 13.51 -1.56
N TRP A 36 23.76 13.91 -1.01
CA TRP A 36 23.43 15.33 -0.88
C TRP A 36 24.35 16.05 0.11
N HIS A 37 24.60 15.44 1.26
CA HIS A 37 25.37 16.04 2.33
C HIS A 37 26.85 16.25 1.99
N HIS A 38 27.48 15.25 1.36
CA HIS A 38 28.92 15.25 1.11
C HIS A 38 29.31 15.78 -0.28
N ASP A 39 28.52 15.49 -1.32
CA ASP A 39 28.95 15.72 -2.70
C ASP A 39 28.31 16.97 -3.32
N LEU A 40 27.09 17.32 -2.89
CA LEU A 40 26.26 18.33 -3.56
C LEU A 40 26.14 19.65 -2.79
N LEU A 41 26.27 19.61 -1.46
CA LEU A 41 26.35 20.80 -0.63
C LEU A 41 27.80 21.35 -0.60
N PRO A 42 28.01 22.66 -0.81
CA PRO A 42 29.35 23.24 -0.79
C PRO A 42 29.94 23.22 0.62
N SER A 43 31.20 22.80 0.77
CA SER A 43 31.91 22.65 2.06
C SER A 43 31.83 23.84 3.03
N ASN A 44 31.52 25.04 2.56
CA ASN A 44 31.40 26.26 3.36
C ASN A 44 30.02 26.45 4.03
N TRP A 45 29.02 25.63 3.70
CA TRP A 45 27.66 25.74 4.26
C TRP A 45 27.65 25.57 5.80
N SER A 46 28.61 24.77 6.32
CA SER A 46 28.79 24.49 7.75
C SER A 46 29.54 25.58 8.52
N THR A 47 29.92 26.70 7.89
CA THR A 47 30.62 27.81 8.57
C THR A 47 30.00 29.17 8.27
N GLY A 48 29.05 29.25 7.34
CA GLY A 48 28.39 30.49 6.93
C GLY A 48 27.23 30.93 7.82
N GLN A 49 26.60 32.04 7.43
CA GLN A 49 25.37 32.56 8.05
C GLN A 49 24.24 31.51 8.05
N CYS A 50 24.26 30.61 7.08
CA CYS A 50 23.26 29.56 6.98
C CYS A 50 23.28 28.57 8.14
N LYS A 51 24.47 28.22 8.63
CA LYS A 51 24.60 27.38 9.81
C LYS A 51 23.95 28.01 11.03
N ALA A 52 24.08 29.32 11.21
CA ALA A 52 23.45 30.01 12.34
C ALA A 52 21.92 29.92 12.30
N VAL A 53 21.33 30.05 11.10
CA VAL A 53 19.87 29.87 10.90
C VAL A 53 19.46 28.43 11.21
N LEU A 54 20.24 27.46 10.75
CA LEU A 54 19.97 26.03 10.97
C LEU A 54 20.14 25.61 12.43
N ASP A 55 21.17 26.10 13.10
CA ASP A 55 21.41 25.86 14.53
C ASP A 55 20.29 26.49 15.38
N ALA A 56 19.78 27.67 15.01
CA ALA A 56 18.61 28.28 15.64
C ALA A 56 17.33 27.44 15.45
N TYR A 57 17.13 26.88 14.25
CA TYR A 57 16.03 25.95 13.98
C TYR A 57 16.13 24.65 14.80
N TRP A 58 17.33 24.06 14.91
CA TRP A 58 17.55 22.83 15.65
C TRP A 58 17.46 22.98 17.17
N THR A 59 17.80 24.16 17.69
CA THR A 59 17.70 24.51 19.12
C THR A 59 16.33 25.07 19.50
N SER A 60 15.38 25.13 18.56
CA SER A 60 14.04 25.70 18.76
C SER A 60 14.06 27.17 19.22
N ASN A 61 15.14 27.89 18.94
CA ASN A 61 15.28 29.33 19.22
C ASN A 61 14.78 30.14 18.01
N THR A 62 13.49 30.04 17.70
CA THR A 62 12.89 30.55 16.45
C THR A 62 12.30 31.96 16.59
N SER A 63 12.67 32.72 17.63
CA SER A 63 12.11 34.07 17.91
C SER A 63 12.37 35.10 16.81
N SER A 64 13.24 34.81 15.84
CA SER A 64 13.62 35.72 14.76
C SER A 64 12.96 35.43 13.40
N PHE A 65 12.22 34.32 13.25
CA PHE A 65 11.67 33.91 11.95
C PHE A 65 10.21 33.45 12.05
N THR A 66 9.32 34.06 11.25
CA THR A 66 7.89 33.69 11.15
C THR A 66 7.70 32.27 10.60
N TRP A 67 8.61 31.80 9.74
CA TRP A 67 8.58 30.48 9.11
C TRP A 67 9.95 29.81 9.19
N PRO A 68 10.33 29.26 10.35
CA PRO A 68 11.71 28.84 10.61
C PRO A 68 12.15 27.66 9.73
N CYS A 69 11.20 26.79 9.33
CA CYS A 69 11.49 25.67 8.44
C CYS A 69 11.75 26.12 6.99
N GLN A 70 10.89 27.00 6.45
CA GLN A 70 11.06 27.54 5.11
C GLN A 70 12.31 28.42 5.01
N GLY A 71 12.55 29.30 5.99
CA GLY A 71 13.77 30.13 5.98
C GLY A 71 15.05 29.31 6.04
N SER A 72 15.03 28.20 6.80
CA SER A 72 16.14 27.23 6.83
C SER A 72 16.33 26.56 5.47
N LEU A 73 15.25 26.14 4.83
CA LEU A 73 15.27 25.52 3.51
C LEU A 73 15.79 26.48 2.44
N ASP A 74 15.26 27.71 2.39
CA ASP A 74 15.65 28.73 1.41
C ASP A 74 17.14 29.05 1.53
N CYS A 75 17.65 29.08 2.75
CA CYS A 75 19.07 29.27 3.01
C CYS A 75 19.92 28.12 2.45
N ILE A 76 19.52 26.86 2.70
CA ILE A 76 20.21 25.69 2.16
C ILE A 76 20.17 25.68 0.64
N LEU A 77 19.01 25.98 0.04
CA LEU A 77 18.85 26.03 -1.41
C LEU A 77 19.62 27.18 -2.05
N GLY A 78 19.77 28.32 -1.35
CA GLY A 78 20.55 29.46 -1.82
C GLY A 78 22.05 29.19 -1.86
N GLU A 79 22.57 28.38 -0.93
CA GLU A 79 23.98 27.96 -0.92
C GLU A 79 24.24 26.74 -1.82
N THR A 80 23.20 26.01 -2.23
CA THR A 80 23.35 24.80 -3.06
C THR A 80 23.83 25.14 -4.47
N SER A 81 24.76 24.36 -5.01
CA SER A 81 25.25 24.56 -6.39
C SER A 81 24.14 24.41 -7.44
N GLN A 82 24.24 25.15 -8.54
CA GLN A 82 23.24 25.08 -9.60
C GLN A 82 23.13 23.67 -10.22
N SER A 83 24.23 22.92 -10.31
CA SER A 83 24.23 21.52 -10.76
C SER A 83 23.43 20.61 -9.83
N ALA A 84 23.61 20.73 -8.52
CA ALA A 84 22.86 19.96 -7.54
C ALA A 84 21.36 20.26 -7.58
N LEU A 85 20.98 21.52 -7.82
CA LEU A 85 19.58 21.89 -8.03
C LEU A 85 18.97 21.22 -9.28
N GLN A 86 19.76 21.03 -10.34
CA GLN A 86 19.31 20.27 -11.53
C GLN A 86 19.19 18.77 -11.26
N GLU A 87 20.07 18.20 -10.43
CA GLU A 87 19.94 16.79 -10.03
C GLU A 87 18.69 16.56 -9.16
N LEU A 88 18.38 17.47 -8.24
CA LEU A 88 17.12 17.45 -7.49
C LEU A 88 15.92 17.51 -8.44
N SER A 89 15.92 18.42 -9.40
CA SER A 89 14.80 18.56 -10.34
C SER A 89 14.64 17.31 -11.23
N GLY A 90 15.74 16.69 -11.66
CA GLY A 90 15.73 15.41 -12.36
C GLY A 90 15.17 14.26 -11.52
N SER A 91 15.50 14.20 -10.23
CA SER A 91 14.98 13.16 -9.31
C SER A 91 13.46 13.23 -9.13
N LEU A 92 12.85 14.43 -9.24
CA LEU A 92 11.40 14.60 -9.16
C LEU A 92 10.67 13.85 -10.29
N VAL A 93 11.27 13.74 -11.47
CA VAL A 93 10.70 12.98 -12.59
C VAL A 93 10.65 11.50 -12.25
N VAL A 94 11.75 10.95 -11.73
CA VAL A 94 11.82 9.53 -11.33
C VAL A 94 10.84 9.24 -10.19
N LEU A 95 10.79 10.10 -9.18
CA LEU A 95 9.83 10.01 -8.09
C LEU A 95 8.38 10.12 -8.58
N GLY A 96 8.11 10.97 -9.58
CA GLY A 96 6.80 11.11 -10.21
C GLY A 96 6.37 9.90 -11.03
N LEU A 97 7.31 9.17 -11.62
CA LEU A 97 7.05 7.93 -12.38
C LEU A 97 7.01 6.67 -11.49
N THR A 98 7.53 6.76 -10.26
CA THR A 98 7.61 5.64 -9.32
C THR A 98 6.25 4.99 -9.02
N PRO A 99 5.14 5.74 -8.83
CA PRO A 99 3.82 5.12 -8.66
C PRO A 99 3.43 4.22 -9.84
N THR A 100 3.72 4.64 -11.08
CA THR A 100 3.45 3.84 -12.28
C THR A 100 4.31 2.58 -12.31
N LEU A 101 5.62 2.70 -12.03
CA LEU A 101 6.53 1.56 -11.96
C LEU A 101 6.09 0.55 -10.88
N LEU A 102 5.74 1.03 -9.68
CA LEU A 102 5.27 0.18 -8.60
C LEU A 102 3.93 -0.47 -8.93
N SER A 103 3.01 0.24 -9.59
CA SER A 103 1.77 -0.35 -10.09
C SER A 103 2.02 -1.44 -11.11
N THR A 104 3.08 -1.36 -11.92
CA THR A 104 3.40 -2.43 -12.88
C THR A 104 3.90 -3.73 -12.23
N LEU A 105 4.45 -3.63 -11.02
CA LEU A 105 4.96 -4.76 -10.24
C LEU A 105 4.00 -5.19 -9.13
N GLY A 106 2.91 -4.44 -8.92
CA GLY A 106 1.93 -4.68 -7.88
C GLY A 106 1.11 -5.95 -8.15
N PRO A 107 0.54 -6.56 -7.09
CA PRO A 107 -0.34 -7.70 -7.26
C PRO A 107 -1.62 -7.28 -8.00
N SER A 108 -2.19 -8.22 -8.75
CA SER A 108 -3.51 -7.99 -9.36
C SER A 108 -4.61 -8.03 -8.31
N LEU A 109 -5.74 -7.36 -8.62
CA LEU A 109 -6.93 -7.42 -7.76
C LEU A 109 -7.50 -8.84 -7.67
N GLY A 110 -7.45 -9.61 -8.77
CA GLY A 110 -7.92 -10.99 -8.82
C GLY A 110 -7.12 -11.92 -7.89
N GLU A 111 -5.78 -11.85 -7.95
CA GLU A 111 -4.90 -12.61 -7.05
C GLU A 111 -5.12 -12.25 -5.59
N SER A 112 -5.24 -10.95 -5.30
CA SER A 112 -5.48 -10.44 -3.95
C SER A 112 -6.84 -10.89 -3.41
N ALA A 113 -7.89 -10.88 -4.25
CA ALA A 113 -9.22 -11.35 -3.90
C ALA A 113 -9.25 -12.87 -3.66
N MET A 114 -8.65 -13.66 -4.55
CA MET A 114 -8.56 -15.12 -4.38
C MET A 114 -7.80 -15.49 -3.10
N LEU A 115 -6.71 -14.78 -2.81
CA LEU A 115 -5.96 -14.96 -1.58
C LEU A 115 -6.77 -14.58 -0.34
N SER A 116 -7.60 -13.54 -0.42
CA SER A 116 -8.46 -13.13 0.70
C SER A 116 -9.49 -14.21 1.09
N PHE A 117 -9.99 -14.99 0.13
CA PHE A 117 -10.90 -16.10 0.39
C PHE A 117 -10.23 -17.28 1.10
N GLN A 118 -8.95 -17.54 0.80
CA GLN A 118 -8.22 -18.68 1.37
C GLN A 118 -7.49 -18.33 2.67
N ARG A 119 -6.86 -17.15 2.73
CA ARG A 119 -5.98 -16.69 3.82
C ARG A 119 -6.21 -15.18 4.06
N PRO A 120 -7.35 -14.80 4.66
CA PRO A 120 -7.74 -13.38 4.78
C PRO A 120 -6.74 -12.53 5.57
N GLY A 121 -6.15 -13.08 6.64
CA GLY A 121 -5.16 -12.35 7.44
C GLY A 121 -3.86 -12.05 6.69
N LEU A 122 -3.42 -12.97 5.84
CA LEU A 122 -2.22 -12.78 5.02
C LEU A 122 -2.49 -11.78 3.89
N SER A 123 -3.64 -11.89 3.23
CA SER A 123 -4.08 -10.92 2.22
C SER A 123 -4.13 -9.49 2.78
N LEU A 124 -4.61 -9.33 4.01
CA LEU A 124 -4.59 -8.04 4.69
C LEU A 124 -3.16 -7.54 4.92
N LEU A 125 -2.25 -8.35 5.46
CA LEU A 125 -0.86 -7.94 5.68
C LEU A 125 -0.13 -7.57 4.39
N LEU A 126 -0.34 -8.34 3.31
CA LEU A 126 0.23 -8.01 2.01
C LEU A 126 -0.34 -6.70 1.46
N SER A 127 -1.64 -6.46 1.61
CA SER A 127 -2.26 -5.20 1.23
C SER A 127 -1.73 -4.00 2.03
N LEU A 128 -1.41 -4.19 3.31
CA LEU A 128 -0.74 -3.16 4.14
C LEU A 128 0.69 -2.88 3.68
N GLY A 129 1.42 -3.91 3.23
CA GLY A 129 2.80 -3.80 2.75
C GLY A 129 2.93 -3.42 1.27
N ALA A 130 1.84 -3.39 0.51
CA ALA A 130 1.82 -3.08 -0.91
C ALA A 130 1.29 -1.66 -1.15
N PRO A 131 2.19 -0.65 -1.31
CA PRO A 131 1.77 0.73 -1.54
C PRO A 131 1.17 0.98 -2.93
N ALA A 132 1.29 0.01 -3.85
CA ALA A 132 0.73 0.09 -5.20
C ALA A 132 0.07 -1.24 -5.60
N ILE A 133 -1.03 -1.13 -6.33
CA ILE A 133 -1.78 -2.24 -6.90
C ILE A 133 -1.74 -2.09 -8.41
N TRP A 134 -1.72 -3.22 -9.13
CA TRP A 134 -1.89 -3.21 -10.57
C TRP A 134 -3.30 -2.73 -10.92
N PRO A 135 -3.46 -1.58 -11.60
CA PRO A 135 -4.78 -1.15 -12.03
C PRO A 135 -5.27 -2.13 -13.10
N PRO A 136 -6.41 -2.84 -12.91
CA PRO A 136 -7.01 -3.55 -14.03
C PRO A 136 -7.32 -2.53 -15.13
N ARG A 137 -7.31 -2.95 -16.39
CA ARG A 137 -7.91 -2.13 -17.45
C ARG A 137 -9.36 -1.87 -17.03
N ILE A 138 -9.70 -0.59 -16.83
CA ILE A 138 -10.99 -0.15 -16.28
C ILE A 138 -12.20 -0.68 -17.11
N LEU A 139 -11.96 -1.11 -18.35
CA LEU A 139 -12.95 -1.65 -19.29
C LEU A 139 -12.71 -3.12 -19.67
N ALA A 140 -11.69 -3.78 -19.14
CA ALA A 140 -11.48 -5.21 -19.36
C ALA A 140 -12.05 -5.96 -18.16
N TYR A 141 -13.16 -6.65 -18.36
CA TYR A 141 -13.63 -7.66 -17.44
C TYR A 141 -12.74 -8.89 -17.62
N GLU A 142 -11.79 -9.10 -16.70
CA GLU A 142 -11.11 -10.39 -16.61
C GLU A 142 -12.09 -11.40 -16.00
N ASP A 143 -12.41 -12.45 -16.76
CA ASP A 143 -13.25 -13.52 -16.24
C ASP A 143 -12.52 -14.24 -15.09
N PRO A 144 -13.02 -14.16 -13.85
CA PRO A 144 -12.35 -14.75 -12.70
C PRO A 144 -12.19 -16.28 -12.80
N LEU A 145 -12.98 -16.94 -13.65
CA LEU A 145 -12.87 -18.38 -13.90
C LEU A 145 -11.63 -18.75 -14.72
N LEU A 146 -11.20 -17.88 -15.64
CA LEU A 146 -10.00 -18.10 -16.45
C LEU A 146 -8.71 -17.95 -15.62
N VAL A 147 -8.73 -17.11 -14.58
CA VAL A 147 -7.62 -16.99 -13.62
C VAL A 147 -7.52 -18.22 -12.71
N LEU A 148 -8.65 -18.89 -12.45
CA LEU A 148 -8.71 -20.14 -11.69
C LEU A 148 -8.30 -21.37 -12.50
N GLU A 149 -8.30 -21.26 -13.84
CA GLU A 149 -7.84 -22.34 -14.71
C GLU A 149 -6.33 -22.50 -14.55
N LYS A 150 -5.92 -23.62 -13.96
CA LYS A 150 -4.50 -23.93 -13.79
C LYS A 150 -3.85 -24.01 -15.17
N SER A 151 -2.96 -23.07 -15.45
CA SER A 151 -1.97 -23.19 -16.53
C SER A 151 -1.37 -24.61 -16.51
N PRO A 152 -1.54 -25.40 -17.59
CA PRO A 152 -1.04 -26.78 -17.65
C PRO A 152 0.49 -26.84 -17.55
N LEU A 153 1.17 -25.75 -17.89
CA LEU A 153 2.63 -25.60 -17.82
C LEU A 153 3.11 -25.33 -16.39
N THR A 154 2.45 -24.43 -15.64
CA THR A 154 2.85 -24.09 -14.26
C THR A 154 2.53 -25.24 -13.29
N SER A 155 1.42 -25.95 -13.54
CA SER A 155 0.97 -27.11 -12.77
C SER A 155 1.94 -28.31 -12.86
N ARG A 156 2.50 -28.59 -14.04
CA ARG A 156 3.46 -29.69 -14.22
C ARG A 156 4.84 -29.39 -13.63
N PHE A 157 5.32 -28.14 -13.75
CA PHE A 157 6.66 -27.79 -13.28
C PHE A 157 6.72 -27.70 -11.74
N LEU A 158 5.80 -26.95 -11.11
CA LEU A 158 5.74 -26.85 -9.64
C LEU A 158 5.12 -28.08 -8.97
N GLY A 159 4.17 -28.75 -9.64
CA GLY A 159 3.49 -29.94 -9.09
C GLY A 159 4.39 -31.17 -8.94
N ASN A 160 5.46 -31.26 -9.73
CA ASN A 160 6.45 -32.34 -9.64
C ASN A 160 7.63 -32.01 -8.70
N LEU A 161 7.89 -30.73 -8.43
CA LEU A 161 8.93 -30.28 -7.49
C LEU A 161 8.48 -30.36 -6.02
N TRP A 162 7.17 -30.27 -5.76
CA TRP A 162 6.66 -30.18 -4.39
C TRP A 162 5.74 -31.35 -4.03
N PRO A 163 6.20 -32.32 -3.21
CA PRO A 163 5.34 -33.41 -2.78
C PRO A 163 4.20 -32.87 -1.91
N ARG A 164 2.97 -33.03 -2.42
CA ARG A 164 1.68 -32.63 -1.82
C ARG A 164 1.40 -33.20 -0.41
N GLY A 165 2.31 -34.00 0.16
CA GLY A 165 2.10 -34.78 1.39
C GLY A 165 2.69 -34.19 2.69
N GLN A 166 3.56 -33.19 2.65
CA GLN A 166 4.32 -32.80 3.85
C GLN A 166 3.74 -31.54 4.52
N ARG A 167 2.74 -31.73 5.39
CA ARG A 167 2.07 -30.67 6.18
C ARG A 167 3.05 -29.73 6.91
N GLN A 168 4.24 -30.23 7.28
CA GLN A 168 5.29 -29.42 7.90
C GLN A 168 5.86 -28.36 6.95
N HIS A 169 6.08 -28.71 5.68
CA HIS A 169 6.59 -27.78 4.67
C HIS A 169 5.59 -26.66 4.38
N GLN A 170 4.30 -26.99 4.30
CA GLN A 170 3.25 -25.99 4.13
C GLN A 170 3.18 -25.01 5.30
N ARG A 171 3.36 -25.48 6.55
CA ARG A 171 3.43 -24.62 7.73
C ARG A 171 4.66 -23.71 7.71
N LEU A 172 5.82 -24.24 7.33
CA LEU A 172 7.05 -23.45 7.20
C LEU A 172 6.89 -22.32 6.17
N ILE A 173 6.32 -22.64 4.99
CA ILE A 173 6.03 -21.63 3.97
C ILE A 173 5.09 -20.56 4.53
N SER A 174 3.99 -20.94 5.16
CA SER A 174 3.07 -19.96 5.74
C SER A 174 3.76 -19.06 6.78
N VAL A 175 4.57 -19.61 7.68
CA VAL A 175 5.32 -18.80 8.65
C VAL A 175 6.27 -17.81 7.95
N LEU A 176 6.98 -18.26 6.91
CA LEU A 176 7.85 -17.40 6.11
C LEU A 176 7.06 -16.28 5.41
N GLU A 177 5.90 -16.58 4.82
CA GLU A 177 5.04 -15.58 4.19
C GLU A 177 4.62 -14.47 5.17
N TYR A 178 4.24 -14.83 6.40
CA TYR A 178 3.89 -13.86 7.44
C TYR A 178 5.08 -12.99 7.86
N ILE A 179 6.27 -13.59 8.03
CA ILE A 179 7.50 -12.86 8.38
C ILE A 179 7.84 -11.86 7.26
N LEU A 180 7.80 -12.29 6.00
CA LEU A 180 8.09 -11.44 4.85
C LEU A 180 7.07 -10.31 4.71
N ALA A 181 5.79 -10.58 4.93
CA ALA A 181 4.75 -9.54 4.90
C ALA A 181 4.97 -8.49 6.00
N LEU A 182 5.31 -8.90 7.22
CA LEU A 182 5.64 -7.98 8.31
C LEU A 182 6.91 -7.18 8.02
N ALA A 183 7.94 -7.82 7.44
CA ALA A 183 9.16 -7.13 7.02
C ALA A 183 8.88 -6.08 5.94
N ALA A 184 8.01 -6.39 4.97
CA ALA A 184 7.58 -5.44 3.94
C ALA A 184 6.84 -4.23 4.54
N ILE A 185 5.91 -4.44 5.47
CA ILE A 185 5.23 -3.35 6.21
C ILE A 185 6.26 -2.49 6.95
N GLY A 186 7.19 -3.14 7.69
CA GLY A 186 8.25 -2.45 8.39
C GLY A 186 9.12 -1.61 7.45
N ASN A 187 9.46 -2.15 6.28
CA ASN A 187 10.22 -1.44 5.25
C ASN A 187 9.46 -0.22 4.72
N VAL A 188 8.16 -0.33 4.42
CA VAL A 188 7.34 0.80 3.96
C VAL A 188 7.33 1.91 5.03
N ILE A 189 7.10 1.57 6.30
CA ILE A 189 7.09 2.55 7.39
C ILE A 189 8.47 3.20 7.56
N TYR A 190 9.53 2.39 7.54
CA TYR A 190 10.91 2.85 7.69
C TYR A 190 11.29 3.83 6.57
N VAL A 191 11.04 3.45 5.31
CA VAL A 191 11.33 4.31 4.15
C VAL A 191 10.49 5.59 4.19
N SER A 192 9.21 5.51 4.57
CA SER A 192 8.36 6.69 4.74
C SER A 192 8.87 7.66 5.81
N LEU A 193 9.38 7.15 6.94
CA LEU A 193 10.00 7.98 7.98
C LEU A 193 11.32 8.60 7.50
N GLU A 194 12.15 7.82 6.82
CA GLU A 194 13.41 8.28 6.26
C GLU A 194 13.19 9.40 5.25
N LEU A 195 12.21 9.26 4.35
CA LEU A 195 11.78 10.31 3.43
C LEU A 195 11.34 11.56 4.20
N GLY A 196 10.55 11.41 5.27
CA GLY A 196 10.06 12.53 6.07
C GLY A 196 11.16 13.44 6.65
N TRP A 197 12.30 12.88 7.07
CA TRP A 197 13.37 13.63 7.73
C TRP A 197 14.57 13.95 6.83
N LYS A 198 14.84 13.10 5.83
CA LYS A 198 15.97 13.25 4.90
C LYS A 198 15.60 13.97 3.60
N SER A 199 14.30 14.19 3.33
CA SER A 199 13.83 14.90 2.14
C SER A 199 13.09 16.21 2.46
N VAL A 200 12.89 17.01 1.42
CA VAL A 200 12.03 18.19 1.45
C VAL A 200 10.64 17.77 0.99
N LEU A 201 9.61 18.17 1.73
CA LEU A 201 8.20 17.89 1.39
C LEU A 201 7.52 19.19 1.01
N SER A 202 6.86 19.22 -0.14
CA SER A 202 6.22 20.43 -0.68
C SER A 202 4.96 20.85 0.07
N TRP A 203 4.37 19.98 0.91
CA TRP A 203 3.07 20.25 1.55
C TRP A 203 3.18 21.18 2.75
N LYS A 204 4.01 20.80 3.72
CA LYS A 204 4.25 21.54 4.96
C LYS A 204 5.63 21.16 5.47
N CYS A 205 6.56 22.12 5.47
CA CYS A 205 7.95 21.88 5.84
C CYS A 205 8.09 21.31 7.26
N GLU A 206 7.23 21.71 8.19
CA GLU A 206 7.28 21.32 9.60
C GLU A 206 6.80 19.88 9.87
N TRP A 207 5.99 19.30 8.98
CA TRP A 207 5.29 18.05 9.24
C TRP A 207 5.96 16.89 8.51
N SER A 208 6.96 16.32 9.16
CA SER A 208 7.73 15.21 8.59
C SER A 208 7.02 13.86 8.59
N PHE A 209 5.90 13.73 9.29
CA PHE A 209 5.15 12.46 9.39
C PHE A 209 4.16 12.24 8.24
N PHE A 210 3.95 13.24 7.38
CA PHE A 210 3.00 13.16 6.27
C PHE A 210 3.20 11.95 5.34
N PRO A 211 4.44 11.59 4.93
CA PRO A 211 4.64 10.43 4.07
C PRO A 211 4.15 9.13 4.74
N VAL A 212 4.43 8.96 6.03
CA VAL A 212 3.94 7.81 6.81
C VAL A 212 2.42 7.81 6.85
N ALA A 213 1.81 8.94 7.22
CA ALA A 213 0.36 9.07 7.27
C ALA A 213 -0.28 8.75 5.91
N TRP A 214 0.31 9.22 4.82
CA TRP A 214 -0.15 8.95 3.46
C TRP A 214 -0.06 7.47 3.10
N THR A 215 1.04 6.79 3.44
CA THR A 215 1.18 5.34 3.20
C THR A 215 0.22 4.49 4.03
N LEU A 216 -0.30 5.02 5.14
CA LEU A 216 -1.30 4.34 5.96
C LEU A 216 -2.74 4.57 5.47
N VAL A 217 -2.99 5.51 4.53
CA VAL A 217 -4.34 5.74 3.99
C VAL A 217 -4.97 4.49 3.36
N PRO A 218 -4.30 3.79 2.45
CA PRO A 218 -4.81 2.54 1.88
C PRO A 218 -5.11 1.51 2.97
N ALA A 219 -4.23 1.37 3.96
CA ALA A 219 -4.42 0.48 5.10
C ALA A 219 -5.74 0.75 5.84
N GLY A 220 -6.02 2.03 6.13
CA GLY A 220 -7.28 2.44 6.73
C GLY A 220 -8.49 2.06 5.87
N ILE A 221 -8.42 2.31 4.57
CA ILE A 221 -9.49 1.95 3.61
C ILE A 221 -9.72 0.43 3.58
N HIS A 222 -8.66 -0.38 3.54
CA HIS A 222 -8.77 -1.83 3.53
C HIS A 222 -9.37 -2.38 4.83
N ILE A 223 -9.01 -1.81 6.00
CA ILE A 223 -9.61 -2.18 7.28
C ILE A 223 -11.11 -1.82 7.31
N LEU A 224 -11.48 -0.64 6.82
CA LEU A 224 -12.88 -0.21 6.75
C LEU A 224 -13.69 -1.12 5.82
N ASN A 225 -13.14 -1.46 4.65
CA ASN A 225 -13.79 -2.37 3.68
C ASN A 225 -13.93 -3.78 4.23
N ALA A 226 -12.89 -4.31 4.87
CA ALA A 226 -12.96 -5.60 5.55
C ALA A 226 -14.04 -5.57 6.63
N LEU A 227 -14.05 -4.54 7.49
CA LEU A 227 -15.04 -4.39 8.55
C LEU A 227 -16.46 -4.32 7.98
N ALA A 228 -16.69 -3.56 6.90
CA ALA A 228 -17.98 -3.48 6.22
C ALA A 228 -18.43 -4.85 5.69
N PHE A 229 -17.53 -5.62 5.08
CA PHE A 229 -17.82 -6.98 4.62
C PHE A 229 -18.19 -7.91 5.77
N TRP A 230 -17.43 -7.86 6.88
CA TRP A 230 -17.71 -8.67 8.09
C TRP A 230 -19.04 -8.30 8.75
N LEU A 231 -19.46 -7.03 8.67
CA LEU A 231 -20.73 -6.53 9.21
C LEU A 231 -21.93 -6.78 8.27
N THR A 232 -21.69 -7.16 7.01
CA THR A 232 -22.77 -7.45 6.07
C THR A 232 -23.47 -8.74 6.51
N PRO A 233 -24.78 -8.71 6.83
CA PRO A 233 -25.49 -9.89 7.30
C PRO A 233 -25.47 -10.98 6.21
N LYS A 234 -25.22 -12.24 6.60
CA LYS A 234 -25.14 -13.43 5.73
C LYS A 234 -26.43 -13.78 4.97
N CYS A 235 -27.41 -12.87 4.87
CA CYS A 235 -28.71 -13.10 4.23
C CYS A 235 -28.64 -13.46 2.74
N VAL A 236 -27.52 -13.23 2.07
CA VAL A 236 -27.36 -13.58 0.65
C VAL A 236 -27.13 -15.09 0.43
N MET A 237 -26.75 -15.86 1.46
CA MET A 237 -26.50 -17.31 1.32
C MET A 237 -27.76 -18.19 1.37
N VAL A 238 -28.95 -17.61 1.57
CA VAL A 238 -30.22 -18.38 1.56
C VAL A 238 -30.74 -18.56 0.12
N VAL A 239 -30.41 -17.66 -0.81
CA VAL A 239 -30.90 -17.71 -2.19
C VAL A 239 -30.29 -18.87 -2.99
N SER A 240 -29.07 -19.30 -2.67
CA SER A 240 -28.43 -20.46 -3.32
C SER A 240 -28.95 -21.81 -2.83
N ASN A 241 -29.63 -21.86 -1.68
CA ASN A 241 -30.25 -23.09 -1.20
C ASN A 241 -31.66 -23.30 -1.78
N GLU A 242 -32.33 -22.23 -2.19
CA GLU A 242 -33.68 -22.29 -2.76
C GLU A 242 -33.68 -22.59 -4.27
N SER A 243 -32.59 -22.26 -4.98
CA SER A 243 -32.41 -22.67 -6.38
C SER A 243 -32.05 -24.16 -6.53
N SER A 244 -31.40 -24.76 -5.52
CA SER A 244 -31.09 -26.20 -5.50
C SER A 244 -32.26 -27.08 -5.06
N SER A 245 -33.30 -26.51 -4.42
CA SER A 245 -34.50 -27.25 -3.99
C SER A 245 -35.66 -27.19 -4.99
N ARG A 246 -35.52 -26.49 -6.12
CA ARG A 246 -36.49 -26.49 -7.24
C ARG A 246 -35.99 -27.33 -8.43
N SER A 247 -35.68 -28.59 -8.20
CA SER A 247 -35.79 -29.67 -9.18
C SER A 247 -35.66 -30.98 -8.40
N PRO A 248 -36.67 -31.86 -8.40
CA PRO A 248 -37.13 -32.54 -9.62
C PRO A 248 -38.66 -32.74 -9.70
N GLU A 249 -39.09 -33.42 -10.77
CA GLU A 249 -40.42 -33.98 -11.08
C GLU A 249 -41.32 -33.16 -12.01
N GLY A 250 -41.35 -33.60 -13.27
CA GLY A 250 -42.29 -33.12 -14.28
C GLY A 250 -42.00 -33.62 -15.70
N GLU A 251 -41.58 -34.87 -15.87
CA GLU A 251 -41.48 -35.53 -17.17
C GLU A 251 -42.80 -36.24 -17.47
N SER A 252 -43.54 -35.81 -18.52
CA SER A 252 -44.21 -36.67 -19.51
C SER A 252 -45.36 -35.96 -20.27
N SER A 253 -45.45 -36.27 -21.57
CA SER A 253 -46.46 -35.91 -22.59
C SER A 253 -46.16 -34.58 -23.29
N ILE A 254 -45.76 -34.57 -24.56
CA ILE A 254 -46.64 -34.82 -25.71
C ILE A 254 -45.85 -35.43 -26.89
N ALA A 255 -46.53 -36.34 -27.59
CA ALA A 255 -46.04 -37.24 -28.62
C ALA A 255 -45.75 -36.60 -30.00
N LEU A 256 -44.94 -37.33 -30.76
CA LEU A 256 -44.72 -37.27 -32.21
C LEU A 256 -46.02 -37.17 -33.03
N VAL A 257 -46.06 -36.25 -34.00
CA VAL A 257 -46.74 -36.45 -35.30
C VAL A 257 -45.86 -35.80 -36.38
N GLY A 258 -45.46 -36.60 -37.36
CA GLY A 258 -44.64 -36.16 -38.49
C GLY A 258 -45.45 -35.82 -39.74
N GLY A 259 -44.71 -35.38 -40.77
CA GLY A 259 -45.07 -35.50 -42.18
C GLY A 259 -45.59 -34.23 -42.85
N GLY A 260 -44.96 -33.83 -43.97
CA GLY A 260 -45.58 -32.92 -44.92
C GLY A 260 -44.60 -32.16 -45.82
N VAL A 261 -44.24 -32.81 -46.94
CA VAL A 261 -43.53 -32.25 -48.10
C VAL A 261 -44.54 -31.54 -49.03
N GLU A 262 -44.19 -30.32 -49.48
CA GLU A 262 -44.54 -29.63 -50.76
C GLU A 262 -46.02 -29.43 -51.16
N PRO A 263 -46.34 -28.60 -52.19
CA PRO A 263 -45.50 -27.97 -53.24
C PRO A 263 -45.34 -26.45 -53.21
#